data_AF-A0A0V0HZ68-F1
#
_entry.id   AF-A0A0V0HZ68-F1
#
_cell.length_a   1.000
_cell.length_b   1.000
_cell.length_c   1.000
_cell.angle_alpha   90.00
_cell.angle_beta   90.00
_cell.angle_gamma   90.00
#
_symmetry.space_group_name_H-M   'P 1'
#
loop_
_entity.id
_entity.type
_entity.pdbx_description
1 polymer ?
#
loop_
_entity_poly.entity_id
_entity_poly.type
_entity_poly.pdbx_seq_one_letter_code
_entity_poly.pdbx_strand_id
1 'polypeptide(L)'
;MESSSGSTSCAGEWRAEEAIAGNAEALRVLRELITYPLLYSAESRKLGLKWPRGLLLYGPPGTGKTSLVRAVVQECGAHLIVISPHSVHRAHAGESEKILREAFSEASSHAKLGKPSVIFLDEIDALCPRRDSRREQEIRVASQLFMLMDSIKSSSTSVSHVVVVASTNR
;
A
#
# COMPACT_ATOMS: atom_id res chain seq x y z
N MET A 1 34.36 -2.32 -36.80
CA MET A 1 33.38 -3.12 -37.58
C MET A 1 33.43 -4.51 -36.98
N GLU A 2 32.47 -5.07 -36.26
CA GLU A 2 31.08 -4.80 -35.86
C GLU A 2 30.95 -5.43 -34.44
N SER A 3 30.60 -4.72 -33.37
CA SER A 3 29.22 -4.59 -32.85
C SER A 3 28.33 -5.82 -33.07
N SER A 4 28.42 -6.83 -32.18
CA SER A 4 27.39 -7.85 -32.00
C SER A 4 26.46 -7.42 -30.85
N SER A 5 25.38 -6.77 -31.23
CA SER A 5 24.19 -6.48 -30.44
C SER A 5 23.50 -7.77 -30.02
N GLY A 6 23.58 -8.11 -28.73
CA GLY A 6 22.71 -9.10 -28.10
C GLY A 6 21.39 -8.45 -27.71
N SER A 7 20.43 -8.41 -28.64
CA SER A 7 19.04 -8.08 -28.37
C SER A 7 18.38 -9.22 -27.59
N THR A 8 18.25 -9.08 -26.27
CA THR A 8 17.37 -9.96 -25.49
C THR A 8 15.94 -9.44 -25.60
N SER A 9 15.20 -9.96 -26.57
CA SER A 9 13.77 -9.69 -26.77
C SER A 9 12.90 -10.54 -25.83
N CYS A 10 11.84 -9.91 -25.32
CA CYS A 10 10.55 -10.49 -24.92
C CYS A 10 10.53 -11.48 -23.74
N ALA A 11 10.49 -10.96 -22.52
CA ALA A 11 9.51 -11.47 -21.55
C ALA A 11 8.31 -10.52 -21.64
N GLY A 12 7.11 -11.03 -21.92
CA GLY A 12 5.90 -10.21 -21.85
C GLY A 12 5.86 -9.53 -20.48
N GLU A 13 5.65 -8.22 -20.45
CA GLU A 13 5.48 -7.47 -19.20
C GLU A 13 4.30 -8.11 -18.47
N TRP A 14 4.57 -8.81 -17.37
CA TRP A 14 3.52 -9.51 -16.62
C TRP A 14 2.52 -8.48 -16.08
N ARG A 15 1.23 -8.73 -16.33
CA ARG A 15 0.15 -7.81 -15.97
C ARG A 15 -0.75 -8.38 -14.89
N ALA A 16 -1.21 -7.55 -13.97
CA ALA A 16 -2.12 -7.98 -12.92
C ALA A 16 -3.46 -8.53 -13.47
N GLU A 17 -3.87 -8.10 -14.67
CA GLU A 17 -5.05 -8.62 -15.38
C GLU A 17 -4.93 -10.12 -15.73
N GLU A 18 -3.72 -10.68 -15.86
CA GLU A 18 -3.51 -12.12 -16.11
C GLU A 18 -3.82 -12.97 -14.88
N ALA A 19 -3.65 -12.40 -13.68
CA ALA A 19 -3.93 -13.06 -12.41
C ALA A 19 -5.35 -12.81 -11.91
N ILE A 20 -5.99 -11.70 -12.31
CA ILE A 20 -7.29 -11.27 -11.78
C ILE A 20 -8.24 -10.82 -12.89
N ALA A 21 -9.28 -11.62 -13.08
CA ALA A 21 -10.40 -11.30 -13.96
C ALA A 21 -11.46 -10.44 -13.26
N GLY A 22 -12.20 -9.64 -14.04
CA GLY A 22 -13.44 -8.98 -13.62
C GLY A 22 -13.30 -7.67 -12.83
N ASN A 23 -12.10 -7.31 -12.34
CA ASN A 23 -11.87 -6.13 -11.48
C ASN A 23 -11.04 -5.03 -12.16
N ALA A 24 -11.27 -4.76 -13.45
CA ALA A 24 -10.45 -3.84 -14.25
C ALA A 24 -10.38 -2.41 -13.67
N GLU A 25 -11.48 -1.91 -13.10
CA GLU A 25 -11.49 -0.57 -12.50
C GLU A 25 -10.60 -0.49 -11.25
N ALA A 26 -10.73 -1.46 -10.33
CA ALA A 26 -9.91 -1.50 -9.12
C ALA A 26 -8.42 -1.70 -9.44
N LEU A 27 -8.10 -2.53 -10.44
CA LEU A 27 -6.74 -2.70 -10.96
C LEU A 27 -6.19 -1.37 -11.49
N ARG A 28 -6.97 -0.67 -12.33
CA ARG A 28 -6.59 0.64 -12.87
C ARG A 28 -6.35 1.65 -11.75
N VAL A 29 -7.31 1.87 -10.86
CA VAL A 29 -7.21 2.87 -9.78
C VAL A 29 -5.99 2.60 -8.89
N LEU A 30 -5.75 1.33 -8.53
CA LEU A 30 -4.60 0.98 -7.72
C LEU A 30 -3.27 1.20 -8.46
N ARG A 31 -3.22 0.88 -9.75
CA ARG A 31 -2.04 1.13 -10.59
C ARG A 31 -1.74 2.62 -10.69
N GLU A 32 -2.76 3.44 -10.95
CA GLU A 32 -2.64 4.90 -11.02
C GLU A 32 -2.13 5.48 -9.69
N LEU A 33 -2.68 5.01 -8.57
CA LEU A 33 -2.30 5.45 -7.23
C LEU A 33 -0.81 5.20 -6.93
N ILE A 34 -0.25 4.10 -7.42
CA ILE A 34 1.15 3.74 -7.21
C ILE A 34 2.07 4.47 -8.21
N THR A 35 1.66 4.58 -9.48
CA THR A 35 2.53 5.03 -10.59
C THR A 35 2.47 6.53 -10.87
N TYR A 36 1.28 7.14 -10.84
CA TYR A 36 1.09 8.55 -11.22
C TYR A 36 1.89 9.53 -10.37
N PRO A 37 2.00 9.36 -9.04
CA PRO A 37 2.82 10.26 -8.23
C PRO A 37 4.31 10.29 -8.65
N LEU A 38 4.80 9.18 -9.21
CA LEU A 38 6.17 9.07 -9.72
C LEU A 38 6.29 9.68 -11.13
N LEU A 39 5.35 9.32 -12.02
CA LEU A 39 5.36 9.74 -13.43
C LEU A 39 5.11 11.25 -13.59
N TYR A 40 4.20 11.82 -12.81
CA TYR A 40 3.73 13.20 -12.94
C TYR A 40 4.17 14.10 -11.78
N SER A 41 5.34 13.81 -11.20
CA SER A 41 5.86 14.50 -10.01
C SER A 41 6.20 15.98 -10.28
N ALA A 42 6.61 16.33 -11.51
CA ALA A 42 6.95 17.69 -11.91
C ALA A 42 5.70 18.54 -12.11
N GLU A 43 4.70 17.97 -12.77
CA GLU A 43 3.39 18.56 -13.05
C GLU A 43 2.65 18.81 -11.74
N SER A 44 2.63 17.83 -10.83
CA SER A 44 1.97 18.00 -9.53
C SER A 44 2.60 19.12 -8.71
N ARG A 45 3.92 19.33 -8.80
CA ARG A 45 4.62 20.42 -8.12
C ARG A 45 4.28 21.78 -8.71
N LYS A 46 4.21 21.89 -10.04
CA LYS A 46 3.85 23.12 -10.75
C LYS A 46 2.40 23.54 -10.48
N LEU A 47 1.49 22.56 -10.43
CA LEU A 47 0.06 22.78 -10.24
C LEU A 47 -0.37 22.80 -8.76
N GLY A 48 0.54 22.49 -7.83
CA GLY A 48 0.23 22.39 -6.40
C GLY A 48 -0.72 21.23 -6.06
N LEU A 49 -0.78 20.20 -6.91
CA LEU A 49 -1.66 19.04 -6.73
C LEU A 49 -1.08 18.10 -5.67
N LYS A 50 -1.98 17.57 -4.82
CA LYS A 50 -1.65 16.55 -3.84
C LYS A 50 -2.20 15.21 -4.31
N TRP A 51 -1.31 14.23 -4.48
CA TRP A 51 -1.71 12.87 -4.81
C TRP A 51 -2.42 12.20 -3.62
N PRO A 52 -3.50 11.44 -3.86
CA PRO A 52 -4.08 10.60 -2.83
C PRO A 52 -3.03 9.57 -2.37
N ARG A 53 -3.04 9.27 -1.07
CA ARG A 53 -2.13 8.28 -0.47
C ARG A 53 -2.86 7.12 0.20
N GLY A 54 -4.18 7.06 0.04
CA GLY A 54 -5.06 6.11 0.69
C GLY A 54 -6.04 5.51 -0.31
N LEU A 55 -6.23 4.19 -0.26
CA LEU A 55 -7.28 3.49 -1.00
C LEU A 55 -7.95 2.46 -0.09
N LEU A 56 -9.28 2.41 -0.11
CA LEU A 56 -10.05 1.39 0.60
C LEU A 56 -10.76 0.50 -0.42
N LEU A 57 -10.44 -0.78 -0.39
CA LEU A 57 -11.10 -1.83 -1.15
C LEU A 57 -12.19 -2.45 -0.27
N TYR A 58 -13.44 -2.39 -0.73
CA TYR A 58 -14.57 -2.98 -0.03
C TYR A 58 -15.33 -3.95 -0.94
N GLY A 59 -16.04 -4.90 -0.34
CA GLY A 59 -16.95 -5.80 -1.03
C GLY A 59 -17.06 -7.15 -0.35
N PRO A 60 -17.87 -8.09 -0.87
CA PRO A 60 -18.04 -9.42 -0.29
C PRO A 60 -16.72 -10.19 -0.11
N PRO A 61 -16.63 -11.13 0.85
CA PRO A 61 -15.48 -12.02 0.95
C PRO A 61 -15.34 -12.85 -0.34
N GLY A 62 -14.10 -13.21 -0.70
CA GLY A 62 -13.82 -14.05 -1.87
C GLY A 62 -13.72 -13.29 -3.21
N THR A 63 -13.84 -11.96 -3.24
CA THR A 63 -13.67 -11.17 -4.49
C THR A 63 -12.22 -10.88 -4.88
N GLY A 64 -11.25 -11.48 -4.18
CA GLY A 64 -9.83 -11.38 -4.52
C GLY A 64 -9.15 -10.05 -4.14
N LYS A 65 -9.69 -9.25 -3.21
CA LYS A 65 -9.11 -7.95 -2.78
C LYS A 65 -7.62 -8.06 -2.40
N THR A 66 -7.27 -9.03 -1.56
CA THR A 66 -5.88 -9.29 -1.14
C THR A 66 -4.98 -9.67 -2.31
N SER A 67 -5.47 -10.55 -3.20
CA SER A 67 -4.73 -10.95 -4.41
C SER A 67 -4.56 -9.77 -5.36
N LEU A 68 -5.55 -8.87 -5.44
CA LEU A 68 -5.53 -7.68 -6.29
C LEU A 68 -4.43 -6.72 -5.92
N VAL A 69 -4.28 -6.45 -4.62
CA VAL A 69 -3.19 -5.59 -4.17
C VAL A 69 -1.84 -6.22 -4.46
N ARG A 70 -1.67 -7.51 -4.17
CA ARG A 70 -0.43 -8.23 -4.45
C ARG A 70 -0.07 -8.19 -5.94
N ALA A 71 -1.06 -8.41 -6.79
CA ALA A 71 -0.84 -8.44 -8.23
C ALA A 71 -0.40 -7.09 -8.77
N VAL A 72 -1.10 -5.99 -8.44
CA VAL A 72 -0.73 -4.66 -8.94
C VAL A 72 0.61 -4.20 -8.36
N VAL A 73 0.90 -4.50 -7.10
CA VAL A 73 2.18 -4.12 -6.49
C VAL A 73 3.36 -4.83 -7.14
N GLN A 74 3.19 -6.12 -7.49
CA GLN A 74 4.17 -6.87 -8.26
C GLN A 74 4.36 -6.29 -9.66
N GLU A 75 3.27 -5.95 -10.36
CA GLU A 75 3.30 -5.33 -11.68
C GLU A 75 4.06 -4.00 -11.66
N CYS A 76 3.81 -3.16 -10.66
CA CYS A 76 4.46 -1.86 -10.51
C CYS A 76 5.89 -1.93 -9.93
N GLY A 77 6.40 -3.13 -9.58
CA GLY A 77 7.70 -3.29 -8.94
C GLY A 77 7.82 -2.60 -7.57
N ALA A 78 6.70 -2.36 -6.90
CA ALA A 78 6.65 -1.67 -5.61
C ALA A 78 7.01 -2.61 -4.44
N HIS A 79 7.41 -2.04 -3.30
CA HIS A 79 7.55 -2.77 -2.05
C HIS A 79 6.17 -2.99 -1.45
N LEU A 80 5.87 -4.21 -0.99
CA LEU A 80 4.64 -4.55 -0.29
C LEU A 80 4.91 -4.92 1.17
N ILE A 81 4.25 -4.22 2.09
CA ILE A 81 4.12 -4.65 3.50
C ILE A 81 2.67 -5.03 3.75
N VAL A 82 2.43 -6.25 4.23
CA VAL A 82 1.07 -6.71 4.56
C VAL A 82 0.90 -6.75 6.08
N ILE A 83 -0.11 -6.06 6.56
CA ILE A 83 -0.51 -6.02 7.96
C ILE A 83 -1.90 -6.65 8.04
N SER A 84 -1.97 -7.82 8.66
CA SER A 84 -3.23 -8.53 8.93
C SER A 84 -3.51 -8.56 10.43
N PRO A 85 -4.78 -8.77 10.86
CA PRO A 85 -5.11 -8.98 12.26
C PRO A 85 -4.25 -10.08 12.89
N HIS A 86 -4.00 -11.18 12.17
CA HIS A 86 -3.17 -12.29 12.64
C HIS A 86 -1.71 -11.90 12.87
N SER A 87 -1.16 -10.99 12.06
CA SER A 87 0.21 -10.49 12.21
C SER A 87 0.37 -9.60 13.44
N VAL A 88 -0.69 -8.87 13.83
CA VAL A 88 -0.67 -7.85 14.87
C VAL A 88 -1.05 -8.40 16.25
N HIS A 89 -1.83 -9.47 16.34
CA HIS A 89 -2.34 -10.07 17.60
C HIS A 89 -1.35 -11.02 18.32
N ARG A 90 -0.05 -10.71 18.35
CA ARG A 90 0.88 -11.46 19.22
C ARG A 90 0.61 -11.13 20.70
N ALA A 91 0.81 -12.12 21.57
CA ALA A 91 0.26 -12.21 22.93
C ALA A 91 0.71 -11.13 23.95
N HIS A 92 1.54 -10.16 23.56
CA HIS A 92 2.12 -9.18 24.47
C HIS A 92 1.67 -7.74 24.14
N ALA A 93 1.26 -7.00 25.18
CA ALA A 93 0.90 -5.59 25.06
C ALA A 93 2.08 -4.77 24.52
N GLY A 94 1.83 -3.92 23.51
CA GLY A 94 2.85 -3.05 22.90
C GLY A 94 3.53 -3.63 21.65
N GLU A 95 3.44 -4.94 21.42
CA GLU A 95 4.06 -5.61 20.26
C GLU A 95 3.33 -5.22 18.97
N SER A 96 2.00 -5.14 19.01
CA SER A 96 1.13 -4.69 17.91
C SER A 96 1.52 -3.31 17.40
N GLU A 97 1.69 -2.34 18.31
CA GLU A 97 2.05 -0.96 17.99
C GLU A 97 3.48 -0.85 17.45
N LYS A 98 4.39 -1.71 17.95
CA LYS A 98 5.77 -1.79 17.47
C LYS A 98 5.82 -2.27 16.01
N ILE A 99 5.08 -3.34 15.68
CA ILE A 99 4.98 -3.86 14.32
C ILE A 99 4.47 -2.78 13.35
N LEU A 100 3.46 -2.01 13.75
CA LEU A 100 2.97 -0.88 12.94
C LEU A 100 4.07 0.19 12.72
N ARG A 101 4.81 0.56 13.75
CA ARG A 101 5.92 1.54 13.62
C ARG A 101 7.01 1.04 12.69
N GLU A 102 7.40 -0.23 12.82
CA GLU A 102 8.43 -0.85 11.99
C GLU A 102 7.99 -0.91 10.53
N ALA A 103 6.76 -1.34 10.25
CA ALA A 103 6.19 -1.36 8.91
C ALA A 103 6.21 0.03 8.24
N PHE A 104 5.76 1.06 8.94
CA PHE A 104 5.75 2.42 8.39
C PHE A 104 7.17 2.99 8.20
N SER A 105 8.10 2.66 9.09
CA SER A 105 9.52 3.02 8.98
C SER A 105 10.18 2.36 7.77
N GLU A 106 9.95 1.05 7.59
CA GLU A 106 10.45 0.27 6.46
C GLU A 106 9.91 0.81 5.13
N ALA A 107 8.59 1.01 5.01
CA ALA A 107 7.98 1.60 3.82
C ALA A 107 8.56 2.99 3.50
N SER A 108 8.75 3.83 4.52
CA SER A 108 9.34 5.15 4.36
C SER A 108 10.80 5.09 3.92
N SER A 109 11.56 4.09 4.39
CA SER A 109 12.94 3.86 3.98
C SER A 109 13.02 3.48 2.50
N HIS A 110 12.22 2.50 2.07
CA HIS A 110 12.17 2.08 0.67
C HIS A 110 11.71 3.20 -0.27
N ALA A 111 10.71 3.98 0.15
CA ALA A 111 10.25 5.16 -0.59
C ALA A 111 11.36 6.19 -0.80
N LYS A 112 12.22 6.42 0.22
CA LYS A 112 13.38 7.34 0.11
C LYS A 112 14.47 6.81 -0.82
N LEU A 113 14.59 5.49 -0.97
CA LEU A 113 15.50 4.85 -1.91
C LEU A 113 14.97 4.86 -3.36
N GLY A 114 13.83 5.51 -3.61
CA GLY A 114 13.22 5.61 -4.95
C GLY A 114 12.30 4.43 -5.30
N LYS A 115 12.04 3.51 -4.37
CA LYS A 115 11.12 2.39 -4.59
C LYS A 115 9.72 2.73 -4.02
N PRO A 116 8.66 2.82 -4.84
CA PRO A 116 7.30 3.02 -4.32
C PRO A 116 6.96 1.93 -3.30
N SER A 117 6.34 2.31 -2.19
CA SER A 117 6.05 1.39 -1.09
C SER A 117 4.58 1.42 -0.73
N VAL A 118 3.98 0.23 -0.63
CA VAL A 118 2.57 0.02 -0.35
C VAL A 118 2.43 -0.71 0.98
N ILE A 119 1.72 -0.08 1.92
CA ILE A 119 1.29 -0.71 3.17
C ILE A 119 -0.13 -1.20 2.95
N PHE A 120 -0.31 -2.50 2.89
CA PHE A 120 -1.60 -3.15 2.74
C PHE A 120 -2.14 -3.59 4.11
N LEU A 121 -3.25 -2.98 4.53
CA LEU A 121 -3.99 -3.30 5.74
C LEU A 121 -5.15 -4.23 5.37
N ASP A 122 -4.98 -5.53 5.55
CA ASP A 122 -6.03 -6.49 5.25
C ASP A 122 -7.02 -6.57 6.42
N GLU A 123 -8.32 -6.72 6.14
CA GLU A 123 -9.37 -6.80 7.16
C GLU A 123 -9.29 -5.65 8.18
N ILE A 124 -9.26 -4.42 7.68
CA ILE A 124 -9.10 -3.22 8.51
C ILE A 124 -10.22 -3.09 9.55
N ASP A 125 -11.40 -3.65 9.28
CA ASP A 125 -12.51 -3.71 10.21
C ASP A 125 -12.23 -4.58 11.44
N ALA A 126 -11.34 -5.57 11.34
CA ALA A 126 -10.84 -6.35 12.46
C ALA A 126 -9.68 -5.66 13.21
N LEU A 127 -8.90 -4.80 12.54
CA LEU A 127 -7.84 -4.00 13.18
C LEU A 127 -8.38 -2.74 13.87
N CYS A 128 -9.45 -2.14 13.34
CA CYS A 128 -10.01 -0.86 13.75
C CYS A 128 -11.53 -0.98 13.96
N PRO A 129 -11.98 -1.64 15.05
CA PRO A 129 -13.40 -1.71 15.38
C PRO A 129 -13.98 -0.32 15.69
N ARG A 130 -15.32 -0.21 15.65
CA ARG A 130 -16.01 1.00 16.14
C ARG A 130 -15.68 1.23 17.62
N ARG A 131 -15.56 2.51 18.01
CA ARG A 131 -15.14 2.96 19.36
C ARG A 131 -15.98 2.41 20.53
N ASP A 132 -17.18 1.89 20.26
CA ASP A 132 -18.03 1.24 21.26
C ASP A 132 -17.55 -0.19 21.64
N SER A 133 -16.52 -0.70 20.99
CA SER A 133 -15.92 -2.00 21.32
C SER A 133 -15.15 -1.94 22.64
N ARG A 134 -15.37 -2.90 23.55
CA ARG A 134 -14.67 -3.01 24.86
C ARG A 134 -13.21 -3.49 24.78
N ARG A 135 -12.61 -3.50 23.58
CA ARG A 135 -11.26 -4.05 23.37
C ARG A 135 -10.23 -2.93 23.35
N GLU A 136 -9.71 -2.60 24.53
CA GLU A 136 -8.72 -1.50 24.71
C GLU A 136 -7.48 -1.65 23.82
N GLN A 137 -7.04 -2.88 23.57
CA GLN A 137 -5.91 -3.16 22.68
C GLN A 137 -6.19 -2.70 21.24
N GLU A 138 -7.36 -3.01 20.70
CA GLU A 138 -7.75 -2.64 19.33
C GLU A 138 -7.86 -1.11 19.19
N ILE A 139 -8.36 -0.42 20.22
CA ILE A 139 -8.42 1.05 20.26
C ILE A 139 -7.01 1.66 20.21
N ARG A 140 -6.03 1.09 20.94
CA ARG A 140 -4.64 1.57 20.90
C ARG A 140 -3.98 1.33 19.54
N VAL A 141 -4.21 0.15 18.94
CA VAL A 141 -3.71 -0.17 17.59
C VAL A 141 -4.29 0.78 16.55
N ALA A 142 -5.61 1.03 16.58
CA ALA A 142 -6.26 1.99 15.69
C ALA A 142 -5.73 3.42 15.87
N SER A 143 -5.50 3.83 17.13
CA SER A 143 -4.91 5.15 17.44
C SER A 143 -3.49 5.27 16.91
N GLN A 144 -2.67 4.21 17.08
CA GLN A 144 -1.32 4.16 16.55
C GLN A 144 -1.30 4.23 15.02
N LEU A 145 -2.19 3.48 14.35
CA LEU A 145 -2.33 3.52 12.90
C LEU A 145 -2.67 4.94 12.42
N PHE A 146 -3.64 5.59 13.05
CA PHE A 146 -4.03 6.97 12.71
C PHE A 146 -2.86 7.95 12.85
N MET A 147 -2.13 7.89 13.97
CA MET A 147 -0.94 8.72 14.19
C MET A 147 0.14 8.49 13.12
N LEU A 148 0.37 7.24 12.71
CA LEU A 148 1.34 6.89 11.67
C LEU A 148 0.91 7.40 10.29
N MET A 149 -0.38 7.28 9.95
CA MET A 149 -0.92 7.80 8.70
C MET A 149 -0.79 9.33 8.61
N ASP A 150 -1.00 10.05 9.71
CA ASP A 150 -0.83 11.50 9.75
C ASP A 150 0.65 11.91 9.67
N SER A 151 1.55 11.13 10.26
CA SER A 151 3.00 11.35 10.15
C SER A 151 3.48 11.33 8.69
N ILE A 152 2.98 10.40 7.87
CA ILE A 152 3.32 10.31 6.44
C ILE A 152 2.85 11.55 5.65
N LYS A 153 1.73 12.18 6.04
CA LYS A 153 1.17 13.35 5.32
C LYS A 153 2.04 14.60 5.47
N SER A 154 2.77 14.71 6.58
CA SER A 154 3.52 15.92 6.95
C SER A 154 4.86 16.09 6.20
N SER A 155 5.36 15.03 5.53
CA SER A 155 6.60 15.08 4.74
C SER A 155 6.41 15.82 3.41
N SER A 156 6.22 17.14 3.52
CA SER A 156 5.90 18.06 2.42
C SER A 156 7.10 18.32 1.49
N THR A 157 8.31 17.99 1.96
CA THR A 157 9.57 18.42 1.34
C THR A 157 10.29 17.28 0.62
N SER A 158 9.94 16.02 0.92
CA SER A 158 10.58 14.84 0.34
C SER A 158 9.53 13.86 -0.19
N VAL A 159 9.84 13.37 -1.40
CA VAL A 159 9.11 12.49 -2.34
C VAL A 159 8.91 11.08 -1.73
N SER A 160 8.47 10.99 -0.48
CA SER A 160 8.25 9.73 0.24
C SER A 160 6.91 9.15 -0.22
N HIS A 161 6.95 8.35 -1.29
CA HIS A 161 5.79 7.72 -1.91
C HIS A 161 5.39 6.45 -1.18
N VAL A 162 4.82 6.64 0.01
CA VAL A 162 4.15 5.59 0.76
C VAL A 162 2.66 5.70 0.52
N VAL A 163 2.06 4.62 0.03
CA VAL A 163 0.62 4.47 -0.20
C VAL A 163 0.07 3.47 0.81
N VAL A 164 -1.04 3.82 1.45
CA VAL A 164 -1.77 2.92 2.34
C VAL A 164 -2.99 2.38 1.61
N VAL A 165 -3.07 1.08 1.45
CA VAL A 165 -4.23 0.39 0.87
C VAL A 165 -4.87 -0.43 1.97
N ALA A 166 -6.18 -0.36 2.13
CA ALA A 166 -6.92 -1.14 3.12
C ALA A 166 -7.97 -2.01 2.45
N SER A 167 -8.30 -3.15 3.05
CA SER A 167 -9.41 -4.01 2.62
C SER A 167 -10.43 -4.20 3.75
N THR A 168 -11.71 -4.27 3.42
CA THR A 168 -12.81 -4.62 4.34
C THR A 168 -13.84 -5.48 3.63
N ASN A 169 -14.47 -6.39 4.38
CA ASN A 169 -15.64 -7.15 3.93
C ASN A 169 -16.98 -6.56 4.38
N ARG A 170 -16.94 -5.49 5.19
CA ARG A 170 -18.09 -4.78 5.74
C ARG A 170 -18.27 -3.41 5.10
#